data_AF-A0A523U764-F1
#
_entry.id   AF-A0A523U764-F1
#
_cell.length_a   1.000
_cell.length_b   1.000
_cell.length_c   1.000
_cell.angle_alpha   90.00
_cell.angle_beta   90.00
_cell.angle_gamma   90.00
#
_symmetry.space_group_name_H-M   'P 1'
#
loop_
_entity.id
_entity.type
_entity.pdbx_description
1 polymer ?
#
loop_
_entity_poly.entity_id
_entity_poly.type
_entity_poly.pdbx_seq_one_letter_code
_entity_poly.pdbx_strand_id
1 'polypeptide(L)'
;MSERVLMLGNEAIARGVWEAGAIFAAAYPGTPSTEILENIGRHYPEVRAQWCTNEKVAFDEAIGVSFAGGRAFVAVKHVGLNVASDPFMVFPYAGSIGGFVCVTADDPGMHSSQNEQDNRYYAKFGKVPCLEPSDGDEARRWIKKAYELSEQWESPVLLRTVTRLSHTRSAVELGERTEYPLKEHPKNFDRNVVPINRMKRRPVIEEKINKIKEFAEEYELNVIEEGDPNVGVIAGGVSYMYAREVFPEATYFKLGMMWPLPEKKLKAFCKRFKKVYVIEEGEPFLEENLRIFGIKNIIGKKKLPVIGEYSPEVLAQNLQKEKLPKAIKAKGKVLPRPPMLCAGCPHRGVFQAFKKERFYVHGDIGCYTLGAMPPFNAEHTVLCMGASIGMASGFTLTVPEEEKSKVCAVIGDSTFIHGGIPSLIDAVYNKIPVTVVILDNSTTGMTGQQNHPGTGKTIREEETHKIDIETVCRAVGVKKVVKVDPYDFKATREAVKEVGAYREGPSVLISERICVQLPEFKYAVHPIAVHDAEKCEQCLACDSIKCPYLAIDESKTPVINVALCVGCGMCVQLCKQEALSLVEREPSKV
;
A
#
# COMPACT_ATOMS: atom_id res chain seq x y z
N MET A 1 -6.25 33.83 15.37
CA MET A 1 -5.02 33.17 14.91
C MET A 1 -5.40 31.74 14.58
N SER A 2 -5.13 31.30 13.36
CA SER A 2 -5.27 29.90 12.96
C SER A 2 -4.40 29.03 13.87
N GLU A 3 -4.96 27.89 14.31
CA GLU A 3 -4.25 26.95 15.17
C GLU A 3 -3.17 26.22 14.35
N ARG A 4 -1.96 26.09 14.91
CA ARG A 4 -0.82 25.41 14.27
C ARG A 4 -0.52 24.12 15.02
N VAL A 5 -0.56 23.00 14.31
CA VAL A 5 -0.39 21.65 14.87
C VAL A 5 0.64 20.85 14.08
N LEU A 6 1.24 19.83 14.70
CA LEU A 6 2.09 18.88 13.99
C LEU A 6 1.23 17.74 13.47
N MET A 7 1.20 17.56 12.15
CA MET A 7 0.42 16.51 11.49
C MET A 7 1.31 15.70 10.55
N LEU A 8 1.06 14.40 10.44
CA LEU A 8 1.54 13.58 9.33
C LEU A 8 1.01 14.14 8.01
N GLY A 9 1.73 13.94 6.90
CA GLY A 9 1.22 14.37 5.59
C GLY A 9 -0.14 13.75 5.26
N ASN A 10 -0.37 12.49 5.59
CA ASN A 10 -1.67 11.84 5.41
C ASN A 10 -2.80 12.49 6.23
N GLU A 11 -2.52 12.87 7.48
CA GLU A 11 -3.45 13.61 8.33
C GLU A 11 -3.75 15.00 7.74
N ALA A 12 -2.72 15.66 7.21
CA ALA A 12 -2.84 16.98 6.60
C ALA A 12 -3.65 16.96 5.29
N ILE A 13 -3.49 15.91 4.48
CA ILE A 13 -4.32 15.67 3.30
C ILE A 13 -5.77 15.44 3.71
N ALA A 14 -6.01 14.57 4.70
CA ALA A 14 -7.36 14.33 5.22
C ALA A 14 -8.02 15.63 5.71
N ARG A 15 -7.26 16.46 6.41
CA ARG A 15 -7.69 17.81 6.82
C ARG A 15 -8.02 18.68 5.61
N GLY A 16 -7.17 18.71 4.59
CA GLY A 16 -7.38 19.48 3.36
C GLY A 16 -8.64 19.04 2.59
N VAL A 17 -8.94 17.74 2.58
CA VAL A 17 -10.16 17.18 1.98
C VAL A 17 -11.41 17.69 2.69
N TRP A 18 -11.38 17.69 4.03
CA TRP A 18 -12.47 18.26 4.82
C TRP A 18 -12.57 19.79 4.66
N GLU A 19 -11.45 20.51 4.70
CA GLU A 19 -11.42 21.96 4.51
C GLU A 19 -11.96 22.40 3.14
N ALA A 20 -11.74 21.58 2.11
CA ALA A 20 -12.22 21.83 0.76
C ALA A 20 -13.71 21.50 0.57
N GLY A 21 -14.45 21.05 1.60
CA GLY A 21 -15.88 20.77 1.46
C GLY A 21 -16.18 19.51 0.66
N ALA A 22 -15.25 18.55 0.61
CA ALA A 22 -15.56 17.24 0.04
C ALA A 22 -16.70 16.59 0.83
N ILE A 23 -17.57 15.86 0.15
CA ILE A 23 -18.69 15.15 0.77
C ILE A 23 -18.51 13.63 0.76
N PHE A 24 -17.57 13.15 -0.04
CA PHE A 24 -17.29 11.72 -0.21
C PHE A 24 -15.80 11.48 -0.33
N ALA A 25 -15.33 10.43 0.33
CA ALA A 25 -13.98 9.92 0.22
C ALA A 25 -14.02 8.39 0.16
N ALA A 26 -13.30 7.80 -0.79
CA ALA A 26 -13.18 6.36 -0.93
C ALA A 26 -11.73 5.94 -1.15
N ALA A 27 -11.40 4.73 -0.71
CA ALA A 27 -10.09 4.13 -0.95
C ALA A 27 -10.19 2.61 -0.83
N TYR A 28 -9.13 1.92 -1.27
CA TYR A 28 -8.79 0.58 -0.82
C TYR A 28 -7.54 0.68 0.07
N PRO A 29 -7.42 -0.06 1.19
CA PRO A 29 -6.27 0.07 2.08
C PRO A 29 -4.96 -0.22 1.36
N GLY A 30 -4.00 0.70 1.42
CA GLY A 30 -2.69 0.56 0.80
C GLY A 30 -1.71 1.61 1.29
N THR A 31 -0.69 1.18 2.03
CA THR A 31 0.43 2.03 2.45
C THR A 31 1.18 2.54 1.20
N PRO A 32 1.54 3.83 1.11
CA PRO A 32 1.52 4.85 2.17
C PRO A 32 0.29 5.79 2.14
N SER A 33 -0.85 5.37 1.58
CA SER A 33 -2.06 6.22 1.45
C SER A 33 -3.18 5.94 2.48
N THR A 34 -3.11 4.79 3.17
CA THR A 34 -4.19 4.28 4.04
C THR A 34 -4.68 5.28 5.07
N GLU A 35 -3.75 5.94 5.76
CA GLU A 35 -4.05 6.83 6.88
C GLU A 35 -4.87 8.04 6.45
N ILE A 36 -4.87 8.41 5.16
CA ILE A 36 -5.70 9.51 4.66
C ILE A 36 -7.17 9.20 4.91
N LEU A 37 -7.67 8.05 4.44
CA LEU A 37 -9.08 7.70 4.59
C LEU A 37 -9.43 7.39 6.04
N GLU A 38 -8.52 6.76 6.80
CA GLU A 38 -8.74 6.54 8.23
C GLU A 38 -8.95 7.85 9.00
N ASN A 39 -8.13 8.86 8.73
CA ASN A 39 -8.28 10.18 9.35
C ASN A 39 -9.59 10.85 8.94
N ILE A 40 -9.99 10.74 7.67
CA ILE A 40 -11.29 11.25 7.21
C ILE A 40 -12.43 10.55 7.96
N GLY A 41 -12.44 9.23 8.00
CA GLY A 41 -13.51 8.44 8.62
C GLY A 41 -13.64 8.64 10.13
N ARG A 42 -12.52 8.85 10.83
CA ARG A 42 -12.49 9.02 12.30
C ARG A 42 -12.75 10.45 12.76
N HIS A 43 -12.33 11.46 12.00
CA HIS A 43 -12.30 12.84 12.48
C HIS A 43 -13.21 13.81 11.73
N TYR A 44 -13.70 13.47 10.54
CA TYR A 44 -14.42 14.39 9.65
C TYR A 44 -15.77 13.80 9.22
N PRO A 45 -16.77 13.72 10.12
CA PRO A 45 -18.03 13.03 9.88
C PRO A 45 -18.86 13.62 8.72
N GLU A 46 -18.63 14.88 8.34
CA GLU A 46 -19.25 15.57 7.20
C GLU A 46 -18.79 15.03 5.85
N VAL A 47 -17.68 14.29 5.82
CA VAL A 47 -17.22 13.54 4.66
C VAL A 47 -17.63 12.08 4.83
N ARG A 48 -18.45 11.56 3.92
CA ARG A 48 -18.74 10.13 3.87
C ARG A 48 -17.49 9.38 3.41
N ALA A 49 -16.73 8.84 4.37
CA ALA A 49 -15.59 7.97 4.12
C ALA A 49 -16.00 6.50 4.06
N GLN A 50 -15.51 5.75 3.08
CA GLN A 50 -15.71 4.30 3.01
C GLN A 50 -14.55 3.57 2.35
N TRP A 51 -14.23 2.40 2.90
CA TRP A 51 -13.38 1.43 2.22
C TRP A 51 -14.18 0.74 1.12
N CYS A 52 -13.56 0.58 -0.04
CA CYS A 52 -14.13 -0.14 -1.18
C CYS A 52 -13.41 -1.47 -1.36
N THR A 53 -13.97 -2.36 -2.17
CA THR A 53 -13.39 -3.69 -2.42
C THR A 53 -12.07 -3.64 -3.20
N ASN A 54 -11.88 -2.60 -4.01
CA ASN A 54 -10.64 -2.28 -4.72
C ASN A 54 -10.67 -0.80 -5.18
N GLU A 55 -9.57 -0.32 -5.74
CA GLU A 55 -9.41 1.06 -6.16
C GLU A 55 -10.31 1.44 -7.34
N LYS A 56 -10.64 0.49 -8.22
CA LYS A 56 -11.58 0.74 -9.31
C LYS A 56 -12.97 1.08 -8.76
N VAL A 57 -13.47 0.31 -7.80
CA VAL A 57 -14.77 0.58 -7.15
C VAL A 57 -14.74 1.92 -6.41
N ALA A 58 -13.65 2.21 -5.69
CA ALA A 58 -13.49 3.52 -5.05
C ALA A 58 -13.56 4.68 -6.07
N PHE A 59 -12.92 4.51 -7.23
CA PHE A 59 -12.95 5.48 -8.32
C PHE A 59 -14.35 5.62 -8.93
N ASP A 60 -15.03 4.51 -9.23
CA ASP A 60 -16.36 4.50 -9.85
C ASP A 60 -17.41 5.18 -8.94
N GLU A 61 -17.38 4.90 -7.63
CA GLU A 61 -18.28 5.55 -6.65
C GLU A 61 -18.01 7.05 -6.55
N ALA A 62 -16.74 7.45 -6.46
CA ALA A 62 -16.35 8.86 -6.41
C ALA A 62 -16.70 9.61 -7.72
N ILE A 63 -16.58 8.97 -8.88
CA ILE A 63 -17.06 9.50 -10.16
C ILE A 63 -18.58 9.73 -10.09
N GLY A 64 -19.34 8.79 -9.54
CA GLY A 64 -20.77 8.94 -9.32
C GLY A 64 -21.11 10.17 -8.49
N VAL A 65 -20.38 10.40 -7.38
CA VAL A 65 -20.55 11.61 -6.56
C VAL A 65 -20.18 12.88 -7.33
N SER A 66 -19.08 12.86 -8.09
CA SER A 66 -18.71 13.98 -8.96
C SER A 66 -19.81 14.27 -9.98
N PHE A 67 -20.41 13.26 -10.61
CA PHE A 67 -21.51 13.46 -11.56
C PHE A 67 -22.79 13.97 -10.92
N ALA A 68 -23.04 13.61 -9.65
CA ALA A 68 -24.11 14.20 -8.85
C ALA A 68 -23.81 15.65 -8.41
N GLY A 69 -22.65 16.20 -8.80
CA GLY A 69 -22.27 17.58 -8.57
C GLY A 69 -21.56 17.83 -7.25
N GLY A 70 -21.15 16.79 -6.51
CA GLY A 70 -20.42 16.90 -5.25
C GLY A 70 -18.91 16.80 -5.41
N ARG A 71 -18.16 17.34 -4.44
CA ARG A 71 -16.71 17.14 -4.37
C ARG A 71 -16.39 15.75 -3.83
N ALA A 72 -15.61 14.99 -4.60
CA ALA A 72 -15.25 13.62 -4.30
C ALA A 72 -13.73 13.42 -4.24
N PHE A 73 -13.30 12.58 -3.31
CA PHE A 73 -11.90 12.26 -3.06
C PHE A 73 -11.64 10.76 -3.20
N VAL A 74 -10.51 10.39 -3.81
CA VAL A 74 -10.01 9.02 -3.82
C VAL A 74 -8.56 9.00 -3.35
N ALA A 75 -8.23 8.10 -2.42
CA ALA A 75 -6.84 7.81 -2.06
C ALA A 75 -6.44 6.42 -2.57
N VAL A 76 -5.27 6.36 -3.23
CA VAL A 76 -4.64 5.11 -3.66
C VAL A 76 -3.13 5.17 -3.42
N LYS A 77 -2.49 4.02 -3.21
CA LYS A 77 -1.05 3.89 -3.48
C LYS A 77 -0.81 3.81 -5.00
N HIS A 78 0.42 3.98 -5.46
CA HIS A 78 0.72 4.06 -6.89
C HIS A 78 0.19 2.90 -7.73
N VAL A 79 0.35 1.64 -7.28
CA VAL A 79 -0.19 0.48 -8.02
C VAL A 79 -1.71 0.39 -7.97
N GLY A 80 -2.35 1.03 -7.00
CA GLY A 80 -3.81 1.12 -6.95
C GLY A 80 -4.37 1.92 -8.13
N LEU A 81 -3.60 2.89 -8.63
CA LEU A 81 -3.96 3.58 -9.87
C LEU A 81 -3.90 2.67 -11.11
N ASN A 82 -3.15 1.54 -11.06
CA ASN A 82 -3.20 0.53 -12.12
C ASN A 82 -4.56 -0.17 -12.14
N VAL A 83 -5.11 -0.49 -10.96
CA VAL A 83 -6.43 -1.10 -10.82
C VAL A 83 -7.53 -0.13 -11.26
N ALA A 84 -7.39 1.15 -10.90
CA ALA A 84 -8.30 2.22 -11.31
C ALA A 84 -7.96 2.83 -12.69
N SER A 85 -7.06 2.23 -13.47
CA SER A 85 -6.55 2.84 -14.71
C SER A 85 -7.65 3.06 -15.76
N ASP A 86 -8.55 2.10 -15.92
CA ASP A 86 -9.68 2.22 -16.86
C ASP A 86 -10.56 3.45 -16.56
N PRO A 87 -11.18 3.59 -15.36
CA PRO A 87 -11.95 4.79 -15.07
C PRO A 87 -11.08 6.07 -15.07
N PHE A 88 -9.82 6.01 -14.64
CA PHE A 88 -8.91 7.16 -14.67
C PHE A 88 -8.66 7.67 -16.11
N MET A 89 -8.49 6.78 -17.09
CA MET A 89 -8.24 7.17 -18.49
C MET A 89 -9.51 7.67 -19.19
N VAL A 90 -10.68 7.17 -18.78
CA VAL A 90 -11.96 7.52 -19.40
C VAL A 90 -12.57 8.79 -18.81
N PHE A 91 -12.40 9.02 -17.52
CA PHE A 91 -13.07 10.11 -16.80
C PHE A 91 -12.76 11.53 -17.33
N PRO A 92 -11.53 11.87 -17.77
CA PRO A 92 -11.25 13.17 -18.43
C PRO A 92 -12.10 13.42 -19.69
N TYR A 93 -12.53 12.34 -20.37
CA TYR A 93 -13.45 12.44 -21.50
C TYR A 93 -14.91 12.56 -21.09
N ALA A 94 -15.30 12.18 -19.89
CA ALA A 94 -16.64 12.47 -19.37
C ALA A 94 -16.69 13.90 -18.78
N GLY A 95 -15.63 14.28 -18.08
CA GLY A 95 -15.45 15.54 -17.37
C GLY A 95 -16.16 15.55 -16.03
N SER A 96 -15.49 16.03 -14.99
CA SER A 96 -16.08 16.22 -13.67
C SER A 96 -17.24 17.23 -13.72
N ILE A 97 -18.20 17.10 -12.79
CA ILE A 97 -19.26 18.11 -12.57
C ILE A 97 -18.96 18.80 -11.24
N GLY A 98 -19.01 18.05 -10.14
CA GLY A 98 -18.36 18.40 -8.89
C GLY A 98 -16.86 18.06 -8.92
N GLY A 99 -16.03 18.77 -8.19
CA GLY A 99 -14.58 18.56 -8.23
C GLY A 99 -14.16 17.14 -7.83
N PHE A 100 -13.11 16.63 -8.46
CA PHE A 100 -12.59 15.27 -8.22
C PHE A 100 -11.07 15.31 -8.04
N VAL A 101 -10.61 14.82 -6.89
CA VAL A 101 -9.18 14.72 -6.57
C VAL A 101 -8.83 13.27 -6.27
N CYS A 102 -7.85 12.74 -6.98
CA CYS A 102 -7.23 11.46 -6.67
C CYS A 102 -5.84 11.72 -6.08
N VAL A 103 -5.59 11.26 -4.86
CA VAL A 103 -4.24 11.15 -4.33
C VAL A 103 -3.63 9.84 -4.77
N THR A 104 -2.42 9.91 -5.33
CA THR A 104 -1.56 8.75 -5.55
C THR A 104 -0.34 8.86 -4.65
N ALA A 105 -0.21 7.95 -3.70
CA ALA A 105 0.96 7.87 -2.84
C ALA A 105 1.96 6.87 -3.44
N ASP A 106 2.99 7.41 -4.09
CA ASP A 106 4.07 6.62 -4.70
C ASP A 106 5.07 6.17 -3.62
N ASP A 107 5.76 5.04 -3.85
CA ASP A 107 6.69 4.44 -2.88
C ASP A 107 8.13 4.30 -3.45
N PRO A 108 8.86 5.41 -3.68
CA PRO A 108 10.29 5.35 -3.99
C PRO A 108 11.02 4.53 -2.92
N GLY A 109 11.85 3.58 -3.34
CA GLY A 109 12.52 2.64 -2.45
C GLY A 109 11.70 1.41 -2.04
N MET A 110 10.44 1.28 -2.48
CA MET A 110 9.59 0.10 -2.26
C MET A 110 9.50 -0.32 -0.78
N HIS A 111 9.26 0.63 0.12
CA HIS A 111 9.18 0.32 1.56
C HIS A 111 8.05 -0.67 1.88
N SER A 112 6.98 -0.65 1.10
CA SER A 112 5.78 -1.45 1.31
C SER A 112 5.09 -1.87 -0.01
N SER A 113 5.86 -1.89 -1.10
CA SER A 113 5.32 -2.04 -2.46
C SER A 113 6.10 -3.06 -3.29
N GLN A 114 5.41 -3.63 -4.27
CA GLN A 114 5.92 -4.68 -5.15
C GLN A 114 6.83 -4.13 -6.26
N ASN A 115 6.68 -2.84 -6.60
CA ASN A 115 7.48 -2.13 -7.59
C ASN A 115 7.67 -0.65 -7.20
N GLU A 116 8.67 -0.03 -7.82
CA GLU A 116 8.74 1.43 -7.96
C GLU A 116 7.95 1.82 -9.22
N GLN A 117 7.10 2.83 -9.10
CA GLN A 117 6.31 3.37 -10.21
C GLN A 117 6.17 4.86 -10.03
N ASP A 118 6.41 5.61 -11.10
CA ASP A 118 6.21 7.04 -11.13
C ASP A 118 4.88 7.41 -11.80
N ASN A 119 3.91 7.82 -10.99
CA ASN A 119 2.58 8.16 -11.49
C ASN A 119 2.47 9.54 -12.16
N ARG A 120 3.57 10.30 -12.27
CA ARG A 120 3.64 11.44 -13.19
C ARG A 120 3.42 10.99 -14.64
N TYR A 121 3.82 9.76 -14.98
CA TYR A 121 3.53 9.18 -16.30
C TYR A 121 2.06 8.84 -16.49
N TYR A 122 1.33 8.43 -15.43
CA TYR A 122 -0.13 8.25 -15.50
C TYR A 122 -0.84 9.57 -15.76
N ALA A 123 -0.47 10.64 -15.05
CA ALA A 123 -1.01 11.99 -15.31
C ALA A 123 -0.77 12.43 -16.76
N LYS A 124 0.46 12.24 -17.26
CA LYS A 124 0.82 12.53 -18.65
C LYS A 124 0.03 11.70 -19.66
N PHE A 125 -0.14 10.40 -19.40
CA PHE A 125 -0.86 9.49 -20.28
C PHE A 125 -2.37 9.78 -20.31
N GLY A 126 -2.98 9.95 -19.13
CA GLY A 126 -4.40 10.27 -18.96
C GLY A 126 -4.79 11.70 -19.29
N LYS A 127 -3.81 12.58 -19.55
CA LYS A 127 -4.04 14.02 -19.79
C LYS A 127 -4.74 14.69 -18.60
N VAL A 128 -4.22 14.39 -17.42
CA VAL A 128 -4.75 14.84 -16.13
C VAL A 128 -3.72 15.76 -15.46
N PRO A 129 -4.10 16.95 -14.98
CA PRO A 129 -3.18 17.80 -14.22
C PRO A 129 -2.63 17.07 -12.98
N CYS A 130 -1.33 17.20 -12.76
CA CYS A 130 -0.65 16.61 -11.61
C CYS A 130 -0.08 17.71 -10.71
N LEU A 131 -0.51 17.73 -9.44
CA LEU A 131 0.12 18.54 -8.40
C LEU A 131 1.01 17.65 -7.52
N GLU A 132 2.11 18.19 -7.01
CA GLU A 132 3.05 17.43 -6.16
C GLU A 132 3.58 18.28 -4.99
N PRO A 133 2.90 18.27 -3.83
CA PRO A 133 3.31 19.04 -2.65
C PRO A 133 4.61 18.54 -2.04
N SER A 134 5.35 19.43 -1.37
CA SER A 134 6.62 19.10 -0.73
C SER A 134 6.51 18.70 0.74
N ASP A 135 5.49 19.17 1.44
CA ASP A 135 5.23 18.88 2.85
C ASP A 135 3.71 18.76 3.16
N GLY A 136 3.37 18.51 4.42
CA GLY A 136 1.97 18.36 4.83
C GLY A 136 1.15 19.66 4.79
N ASP A 137 1.77 20.82 5.03
CA ASP A 137 1.05 22.11 4.97
C ASP A 137 0.66 22.45 3.52
N GLU A 138 1.59 22.25 2.57
CA GLU A 138 1.31 22.32 1.15
C GLU A 138 0.25 21.31 0.75
N ALA A 139 0.39 20.05 1.16
CA ALA A 139 -0.58 19.02 0.82
C ALA A 139 -2.01 19.41 1.26
N ARG A 140 -2.18 19.91 2.49
CA ARG A 140 -3.47 20.43 2.97
C ARG A 140 -4.00 21.54 2.07
N ARG A 141 -3.22 22.60 1.84
CA ARG A 141 -3.65 23.77 1.05
C ARG A 141 -3.95 23.41 -0.40
N TRP A 142 -3.14 22.53 -0.97
CA TRP A 142 -3.20 22.21 -2.39
C TRP A 142 -4.36 21.28 -2.72
N ILE A 143 -4.95 20.56 -1.74
CA ILE A 143 -6.22 19.87 -1.97
C ILE A 143 -7.31 20.84 -2.41
N LYS A 144 -7.44 22.00 -1.77
CA LYS A 144 -8.41 23.02 -2.18
C LYS A 144 -8.13 23.52 -3.60
N LYS A 145 -6.86 23.78 -3.92
CA LYS A 145 -6.42 24.15 -5.28
C LYS A 145 -6.68 23.04 -6.30
N ALA A 146 -6.52 21.78 -5.93
CA ALA A 146 -6.80 20.64 -6.79
C ALA A 146 -8.29 20.55 -7.14
N TYR A 147 -9.18 20.80 -6.18
CA TYR A 147 -10.62 20.90 -6.46
C TYR A 147 -10.96 22.08 -7.37
N GLU A 148 -10.39 23.26 -7.11
CA GLU A 148 -10.56 24.45 -7.96
C GLU A 148 -10.14 24.17 -9.41
N LEU A 149 -8.97 23.56 -9.61
CA LEU A 149 -8.49 23.14 -10.93
C LEU A 149 -9.39 22.09 -11.56
N SER A 150 -9.83 21.09 -10.78
CA SER A 150 -10.72 20.04 -11.28
C SER A 150 -12.02 20.62 -11.82
N GLU A 151 -12.57 21.60 -11.11
CA GLU A 151 -13.82 22.28 -11.47
C GLU A 151 -13.64 23.24 -12.64
N GLN A 152 -12.54 24.00 -12.66
CA GLN A 152 -12.20 24.92 -13.74
C GLN A 152 -12.02 24.18 -15.07
N TRP A 153 -11.36 23.01 -15.02
CA TRP A 153 -10.98 22.28 -16.21
C TRP A 153 -11.89 21.10 -16.53
N GLU A 154 -12.95 20.85 -15.75
CA GLU A 154 -13.82 19.67 -15.89
C GLU A 154 -13.00 18.40 -16.11
N SER A 155 -12.05 18.14 -15.21
CA SER A 155 -11.12 17.02 -15.26
C SER A 155 -10.82 16.55 -13.83
N PRO A 156 -10.55 15.27 -13.59
CA PRO A 156 -9.88 14.90 -12.34
C PRO A 156 -8.55 15.65 -12.21
N VAL A 157 -8.06 15.80 -10.97
CA VAL A 157 -6.69 16.22 -10.67
C VAL A 157 -6.00 15.11 -9.89
N LEU A 158 -4.78 14.77 -10.31
CA LEU A 158 -3.93 13.84 -9.60
C LEU A 158 -3.06 14.65 -8.63
N LEU A 159 -3.13 14.34 -7.33
CA LEU A 159 -2.22 14.87 -6.33
C LEU A 159 -1.23 13.76 -5.98
N ARG A 160 0.00 13.88 -6.46
CA ARG A 160 1.05 12.89 -6.20
C ARG A 160 1.70 13.18 -4.87
N THR A 161 1.83 12.16 -4.05
CA THR A 161 2.65 12.19 -2.83
C THR A 161 3.64 11.03 -2.86
N VAL A 162 4.56 11.01 -1.91
CA VAL A 162 5.47 9.89 -1.70
C VAL A 162 5.48 9.46 -0.24
N THR A 163 6.05 8.29 0.06
CA THR A 163 6.16 7.74 1.42
C THR A 163 6.64 8.76 2.45
N ARG A 164 7.62 9.61 2.10
CA ARG A 164 8.18 10.60 3.03
C ARG A 164 7.27 11.76 3.34
N LEU A 165 6.54 12.30 2.36
CA LEU A 165 5.51 13.28 2.67
C LEU A 165 4.43 12.63 3.53
N SER A 166 3.99 11.43 3.15
CA SER A 166 2.88 10.71 3.78
C SER A 166 3.13 10.43 5.27
N HIS A 167 4.34 10.00 5.64
CA HIS A 167 4.70 9.54 6.99
C HIS A 167 5.64 10.48 7.78
N THR A 168 5.87 11.70 7.31
CA THR A 168 6.63 12.72 8.08
C THR A 168 5.69 13.74 8.69
N ARG A 169 6.01 14.20 9.91
CA ARG A 169 5.25 15.28 10.56
C ARG A 169 5.77 16.64 10.12
N SER A 170 4.85 17.53 9.77
CA SER A 170 5.13 18.94 9.46
C SER A 170 4.21 19.86 10.24
N ALA A 171 4.61 21.12 10.42
CA ALA A 171 3.76 22.12 11.05
C ALA A 171 2.67 22.55 10.06
N VAL A 172 1.41 22.30 10.40
CA VAL A 172 0.24 22.55 9.56
C VAL A 172 -0.64 23.62 10.20
N GLU A 173 -1.03 24.60 9.41
CA GLU A 173 -1.96 25.65 9.82
C GLU A 173 -3.42 25.28 9.52
N LEU A 174 -4.24 25.11 10.55
CA LEU A 174 -5.62 24.67 10.37
C LEU A 174 -6.50 25.78 9.76
N GLY A 175 -7.23 25.43 8.70
CA GLY A 175 -8.21 26.28 8.03
C GLY A 175 -9.66 25.88 8.34
N GLU A 176 -10.60 26.74 7.98
CA GLU A 176 -12.03 26.47 8.09
C GLU A 176 -12.55 25.64 6.91
N ARG A 177 -13.58 24.83 7.16
CA ARG A 177 -14.30 24.11 6.11
C ARG A 177 -15.05 25.08 5.22
N THR A 178 -14.87 24.91 3.91
CA THR A 178 -15.67 25.58 2.89
C THR A 178 -16.92 24.75 2.62
N GLU A 179 -18.11 25.33 2.73
CA GLU A 179 -19.34 24.67 2.29
C GLU A 179 -19.43 24.69 0.76
N TYR A 180 -19.66 23.51 0.17
CA TYR A 180 -19.74 23.34 -1.27
C TYR A 180 -21.17 22.92 -1.69
N PRO A 181 -21.91 23.78 -2.40
CA PRO A 181 -23.23 23.41 -2.89
C PRO A 181 -23.13 22.39 -4.03
N LEU A 182 -24.02 21.41 -4.04
CA LEU A 182 -24.13 20.46 -5.15
C LEU A 182 -24.45 21.19 -6.45
N LYS A 183 -23.67 20.91 -7.49
CA LYS A 183 -23.97 21.37 -8.85
C LYS A 183 -25.05 20.51 -9.49
N GLU A 184 -25.87 21.11 -10.33
CA GLU A 184 -26.85 20.34 -11.11
C GLU A 184 -26.14 19.48 -12.16
N HIS A 185 -26.58 18.23 -12.30
CA HIS A 185 -26.10 17.37 -13.37
C HIS A 185 -26.69 17.83 -14.72
N PRO A 186 -25.87 18.29 -15.68
CA PRO A 186 -26.36 18.66 -17.00
C PRO A 186 -26.89 17.44 -17.76
N LYS A 187 -28.08 17.55 -18.34
CA LYS A 187 -28.62 16.56 -19.29
C LYS A 187 -27.93 16.69 -20.66
N ASN A 188 -26.66 16.30 -20.73
CA ASN A 188 -25.84 16.41 -21.94
C ASN A 188 -25.34 15.03 -22.41
N PHE A 189 -25.91 14.54 -23.51
CA PHE A 189 -25.53 13.26 -24.10
C PHE A 189 -24.06 13.22 -24.56
N ASP A 190 -23.45 14.36 -24.92
CA ASP A 190 -22.05 14.41 -25.37
C ASP A 190 -21.05 14.04 -24.25
N ARG A 191 -21.49 14.04 -22.99
CA ARG A 191 -20.68 13.55 -21.84
C ARG A 191 -20.61 12.01 -21.80
N ASN A 192 -21.56 11.29 -22.40
CA ASN A 192 -21.59 9.82 -22.42
C ASN A 192 -20.40 9.20 -23.16
N VAL A 193 -19.92 8.07 -22.65
CA VAL A 193 -18.76 7.30 -23.16
C VAL A 193 -19.16 6.39 -24.33
N VAL A 194 -19.56 6.99 -25.45
CA VAL A 194 -19.74 6.28 -26.72
C VAL A 194 -18.69 6.73 -27.76
N PRO A 195 -18.24 5.86 -28.68
CA PRO A 195 -17.14 6.17 -29.59
C PRO A 195 -17.32 7.50 -30.35
N ILE A 196 -18.52 7.77 -30.86
CA ILE A 196 -18.84 9.01 -31.59
C ILE A 196 -18.63 10.27 -30.75
N ASN A 197 -18.95 10.23 -29.46
CA ASN A 197 -18.77 11.36 -28.55
C ASN A 197 -17.29 11.49 -28.13
N ARG A 198 -16.57 10.37 -28.00
CA ARG A 198 -15.15 10.37 -27.62
C ARG A 198 -14.26 10.94 -28.72
N MET A 199 -14.55 10.62 -29.98
CA MET A 199 -13.87 11.23 -31.13
C MET A 199 -14.04 12.76 -31.13
N LYS A 200 -15.26 13.26 -30.85
CA LYS A 200 -15.53 14.70 -30.75
C LYS A 200 -14.80 15.37 -29.57
N ARG A 201 -14.67 14.68 -28.44
CA ARG A 201 -14.01 15.24 -27.24
C ARG A 201 -12.49 15.18 -27.27
N ARG A 202 -11.90 14.32 -28.12
CA ARG A 202 -10.44 14.17 -28.19
C ARG A 202 -9.72 15.49 -28.52
N PRO A 203 -10.14 16.29 -29.54
CA PRO A 203 -9.57 17.61 -29.79
C PRO A 203 -9.77 18.58 -28.63
N VAL A 204 -10.93 18.55 -27.97
CA VAL A 204 -11.24 19.41 -26.81
C VAL A 204 -10.28 19.14 -25.65
N ILE A 205 -9.93 17.87 -25.41
CA ILE A 205 -8.96 17.51 -24.37
C ILE A 205 -7.55 17.99 -24.74
N GLU A 206 -7.15 17.90 -26.02
CA GLU A 206 -5.85 18.46 -26.45
C GLU A 206 -5.79 19.97 -26.29
N GLU A 207 -6.84 20.67 -26.73
CA GLU A 207 -6.93 22.11 -26.56
C GLU A 207 -6.91 22.49 -25.07
N LYS A 208 -7.63 21.74 -24.23
CA LYS A 208 -7.63 21.91 -22.77
C LYS A 208 -6.23 21.72 -22.19
N ILE A 209 -5.51 20.66 -22.56
CA ILE A 209 -4.13 20.45 -22.08
C ILE A 209 -3.21 21.59 -22.50
N ASN A 210 -3.35 22.12 -23.72
CA ASN A 210 -2.57 23.27 -24.17
C ASN A 210 -2.90 24.53 -23.35
N LYS A 211 -4.18 24.78 -23.04
CA LYS A 211 -4.61 25.87 -22.16
C LYS A 211 -4.06 25.72 -20.73
N ILE A 212 -4.06 24.51 -20.19
CA ILE A 212 -3.47 24.25 -18.86
C ILE A 212 -1.96 24.44 -18.90
N LYS A 213 -1.27 24.08 -20.00
CA LYS A 213 0.16 24.36 -20.18
C LYS A 213 0.45 25.86 -20.19
N GLU A 214 -0.38 26.66 -20.86
CA GLU A 214 -0.27 28.12 -20.84
C GLU A 214 -0.53 28.69 -19.44
N PHE A 215 -1.54 28.17 -18.74
CA PHE A 215 -1.83 28.51 -17.35
C PHE A 215 -0.68 28.16 -16.40
N ALA A 216 -0.02 27.01 -16.62
CA ALA A 216 1.09 26.54 -15.80
C ALA A 216 2.28 27.52 -15.82
N GLU A 217 2.44 28.30 -16.90
CA GLU A 217 3.45 29.36 -16.96
C GLU A 217 3.24 30.34 -15.82
N GLU A 218 2.03 30.83 -15.56
CA GLU A 218 1.76 31.83 -14.52
C GLU A 218 1.17 31.24 -13.23
N TYR A 219 1.20 29.92 -13.08
CA TYR A 219 0.58 29.28 -11.94
C TYR A 219 1.37 29.53 -10.65
N GLU A 220 0.66 29.96 -9.60
CA GLU A 220 1.23 30.41 -8.33
C GLU A 220 2.01 29.33 -7.56
N LEU A 221 1.75 28.04 -7.83
CA LEU A 221 2.47 26.94 -7.21
C LEU A 221 3.81 26.62 -7.89
N ASN A 222 4.08 27.22 -9.06
CA ASN A 222 5.38 27.13 -9.74
C ASN A 222 6.23 28.35 -9.34
N VAL A 223 7.09 28.15 -8.34
CA VAL A 223 7.79 29.24 -7.64
C VAL A 223 9.28 29.26 -8.02
N ILE A 224 9.81 30.46 -8.30
CA ILE A 224 11.26 30.69 -8.37
C ILE A 224 11.69 31.34 -7.07
N GLU A 225 12.59 30.67 -6.34
CA GLU A 225 13.18 31.18 -5.10
C GLU A 225 14.61 31.65 -5.40
N GLU A 226 14.86 32.94 -5.22
CA GLU A 226 16.14 33.56 -5.53
C GLU A 226 17.19 33.23 -4.46
N GLY A 227 18.41 32.90 -4.91
CA GLY A 227 19.55 32.57 -4.07
C GLY A 227 20.87 32.89 -4.79
N ASP A 228 21.87 32.01 -4.67
CA ASP A 228 23.13 32.05 -5.40
C ASP A 228 22.85 32.03 -6.91
N PRO A 229 23.25 33.09 -7.65
CA PRO A 229 23.00 33.21 -9.08
C PRO A 229 23.82 32.22 -9.92
N ASN A 230 24.74 31.46 -9.34
CA ASN A 230 25.59 30.50 -10.04
C ASN A 230 25.08 29.07 -9.98
N VAL A 231 24.17 28.76 -9.04
CA VAL A 231 23.65 27.40 -8.81
C VAL A 231 22.14 27.39 -9.00
N GLY A 232 21.69 26.83 -10.12
CA GLY A 232 20.27 26.60 -10.40
C GLY A 232 19.85 25.17 -10.06
N VAL A 233 18.72 25.02 -9.38
CA VAL A 233 18.12 23.72 -9.05
C VAL A 233 16.65 23.70 -9.49
N ILE A 234 16.22 22.62 -10.14
CA ILE A 234 14.82 22.34 -10.47
C ILE A 234 14.41 21.10 -9.69
N ALA A 235 13.37 21.22 -8.87
CA ALA A 235 12.82 20.12 -8.09
C ALA A 235 11.32 20.34 -7.84
N GLY A 236 10.59 19.26 -7.59
CA GLY A 236 9.20 19.27 -7.13
C GLY A 236 9.02 18.27 -5.99
N GLY A 237 7.84 18.27 -5.35
CA GLY A 237 7.53 17.31 -4.30
C GLY A 237 8.55 17.27 -3.16
N VAL A 238 8.75 16.10 -2.56
CA VAL A 238 9.71 15.93 -1.44
C VAL A 238 11.17 16.16 -1.87
N SER A 239 11.49 15.96 -3.16
CA SER A 239 12.85 16.16 -3.69
C SER A 239 13.33 17.60 -3.50
N TYR A 240 12.42 18.57 -3.49
CA TYR A 240 12.72 19.96 -3.14
C TYR A 240 13.26 20.08 -1.69
N MET A 241 12.68 19.37 -0.73
CA MET A 241 13.11 19.41 0.68
C MET A 241 14.53 18.88 0.85
N TYR A 242 14.85 17.75 0.23
CA TYR A 242 16.21 17.20 0.27
C TYR A 242 17.22 18.09 -0.43
N ALA A 243 16.83 18.67 -1.57
CA ALA A 243 17.68 19.59 -2.30
C ALA A 243 18.01 20.83 -1.45
N ARG A 244 17.01 21.40 -0.77
CA ARG A 244 17.15 22.53 0.16
C ARG A 244 18.16 22.27 1.28
N GLU A 245 18.22 21.05 1.81
CA GLU A 245 19.22 20.68 2.83
C GLU A 245 20.64 20.61 2.26
N VAL A 246 20.78 20.15 1.02
CA VAL A 246 22.10 20.00 0.37
C VAL A 246 22.59 21.31 -0.24
N PHE A 247 21.73 22.08 -0.90
CA PHE A 247 22.04 23.36 -1.54
C PHE A 247 21.21 24.51 -0.91
N PRO A 248 21.44 24.89 0.35
CA PRO A 248 20.59 25.84 1.07
C PRO A 248 20.52 27.22 0.42
N GLU A 249 21.59 27.62 -0.27
CA GLU A 249 21.71 28.93 -0.90
C GLU A 249 21.45 28.89 -2.41
N ALA A 250 21.06 27.77 -3.03
CA ALA A 250 20.85 27.75 -4.48
C ALA A 250 19.62 28.57 -4.91
N THR A 251 19.59 29.01 -6.17
CA THR A 251 18.36 29.51 -6.79
C THR A 251 17.50 28.32 -7.23
N TYR A 252 16.26 28.25 -6.76
CA TYR A 252 15.35 27.14 -7.04
C TYR A 252 14.27 27.52 -8.03
N PHE A 253 13.92 26.58 -8.90
CA PHE A 253 12.61 26.50 -9.51
C PHE A 253 11.87 25.33 -8.84
N LYS A 254 11.00 25.65 -7.89
CA LYS A 254 10.11 24.70 -7.23
C LYS A 254 8.85 24.50 -8.09
N LEU A 255 8.68 23.30 -8.63
CA LEU A 255 7.50 22.94 -9.40
C LEU A 255 6.40 22.43 -8.46
N GLY A 256 5.24 23.10 -8.48
CA GLY A 256 4.03 22.63 -7.81
C GLY A 256 3.07 21.90 -8.74
N MET A 257 3.00 22.30 -10.01
CA MET A 257 2.32 21.54 -11.06
C MET A 257 3.34 20.73 -11.86
N MET A 258 3.35 19.41 -11.66
CA MET A 258 4.28 18.49 -12.31
C MET A 258 3.85 18.09 -13.71
N TRP A 259 2.55 18.18 -14.02
CA TRP A 259 2.07 18.04 -15.37
C TRP A 259 0.81 18.87 -15.61
N PRO A 260 0.70 19.60 -16.73
CA PRO A 260 1.74 19.93 -17.72
C PRO A 260 2.87 20.83 -17.18
N LEU A 261 4.01 20.88 -17.87
CA LEU A 261 5.19 21.68 -17.47
C LEU A 261 5.22 23.09 -18.09
N PRO A 262 5.67 24.13 -17.35
CA PRO A 262 5.80 25.51 -17.84
C PRO A 262 7.07 25.70 -18.69
N GLU A 263 6.98 25.39 -19.98
CA GLU A 263 8.11 25.36 -20.91
C GLU A 263 8.86 26.70 -21.01
N LYS A 264 8.16 27.83 -21.10
CA LYS A 264 8.78 29.15 -21.30
C LYS A 264 9.54 29.56 -20.04
N LYS A 265 8.93 29.44 -18.85
CA LYS A 265 9.61 29.73 -17.58
C LYS A 265 10.80 28.81 -17.35
N LEU A 266 10.68 27.50 -17.61
CA LEU A 266 11.79 26.56 -17.45
C LEU A 266 12.96 26.91 -18.38
N LYS A 267 12.68 27.25 -19.65
CA LYS A 267 13.72 27.73 -20.58
C LYS A 267 14.38 29.02 -20.09
N ALA A 268 13.59 29.98 -19.61
CA ALA A 268 14.10 31.25 -19.10
C ALA A 268 14.99 31.04 -17.86
N PHE A 269 14.55 30.18 -16.94
CA PHE A 269 15.32 29.81 -15.75
C PHE A 269 16.64 29.13 -16.13
N CYS A 270 16.61 28.10 -16.98
CA CYS A 270 17.82 27.38 -17.35
C CYS A 270 18.86 28.23 -18.10
N LYS A 271 18.43 29.29 -18.80
CA LYS A 271 19.36 30.22 -19.47
C LYS A 271 20.21 31.05 -18.50
N ARG A 272 19.78 31.22 -17.24
CA ARG A 272 20.49 32.00 -16.22
C ARG A 272 21.78 31.34 -15.76
N PHE A 273 21.89 30.01 -15.91
CA PHE A 273 22.97 29.22 -15.31
C PHE A 273 23.80 28.50 -16.35
N LYS A 274 25.11 28.38 -16.11
CA LYS A 274 25.96 27.49 -16.91
C LYS A 274 25.56 26.02 -16.74
N LYS A 275 25.02 25.67 -15.58
CA LYS A 275 24.60 24.32 -15.22
C LYS A 275 23.43 24.36 -14.25
N VAL A 276 22.43 23.51 -14.46
CA VAL A 276 21.25 23.36 -13.61
C VAL A 276 21.16 21.92 -13.11
N TYR A 277 20.89 21.74 -11.82
CA TYR A 277 20.62 20.42 -11.25
C TYR A 277 19.13 20.11 -11.35
N VAL A 278 18.77 18.94 -11.86
CA VAL A 278 17.39 18.45 -11.90
C VAL A 278 17.28 17.33 -10.88
N ILE A 279 16.55 17.57 -9.80
CA ILE A 279 16.44 16.65 -8.67
C ILE A 279 15.01 16.14 -8.63
N GLU A 280 14.86 14.87 -9.02
CA GLU A 280 13.61 14.14 -9.03
C GLU A 280 13.87 12.68 -8.64
N GLU A 281 12.99 12.07 -7.87
CA GLU A 281 13.03 10.64 -7.55
C GLU A 281 12.46 9.80 -8.71
N GLY A 282 12.80 8.51 -8.76
CA GLY A 282 12.31 7.58 -9.79
C GLY A 282 12.90 7.83 -11.18
N GLU A 283 12.07 7.78 -12.21
CA GLU A 283 12.43 7.93 -13.62
C GLU A 283 12.81 9.39 -13.99
N PRO A 284 13.52 9.63 -15.12
CA PRO A 284 13.93 10.96 -15.57
C PRO A 284 12.76 11.80 -16.15
N PHE A 285 11.62 11.90 -15.48
CA PHE A 285 10.44 12.57 -16.00
C PHE A 285 10.69 14.05 -16.35
N LEU A 286 11.21 14.85 -15.41
CA LEU A 286 11.56 16.25 -15.64
C LEU A 286 12.74 16.35 -16.61
N GLU A 287 13.80 15.56 -16.40
CA GLU A 287 15.00 15.61 -17.23
C GLU A 287 14.70 15.35 -18.72
N GLU A 288 13.86 14.36 -19.03
CA GLU A 288 13.44 14.04 -20.40
C GLU A 288 12.62 15.17 -21.02
N ASN A 289 11.62 15.70 -20.31
CA ASN A 289 10.81 16.79 -20.84
C ASN A 289 11.63 18.07 -21.05
N LEU A 290 12.57 18.39 -20.15
CA LEU A 290 13.50 19.51 -20.34
C LEU A 290 14.41 19.33 -21.56
N ARG A 291 14.86 18.09 -21.84
CA ARG A 291 15.59 17.78 -23.08
C ARG A 291 14.73 17.96 -24.32
N ILE A 292 13.46 17.54 -24.28
CA ILE A 292 12.49 17.77 -25.37
C ILE A 292 12.33 19.27 -25.63
N PHE A 293 12.36 20.10 -24.59
CA PHE A 293 12.36 21.56 -24.71
C PHE A 293 13.67 22.13 -25.28
N GLY A 294 14.70 21.31 -25.54
CA GLY A 294 15.98 21.73 -26.09
C GLY A 294 17.01 22.19 -25.05
N ILE A 295 16.76 21.95 -23.76
CA ILE A 295 17.65 22.36 -22.67
C ILE A 295 18.77 21.31 -22.51
N LYS A 296 20.02 21.76 -22.63
CA LYS A 296 21.21 20.86 -22.66
C LYS A 296 22.11 20.98 -21.42
N ASN A 297 22.01 22.07 -20.66
CA ASN A 297 22.86 22.39 -19.52
C ASN A 297 22.34 21.81 -18.19
N ILE A 298 21.70 20.64 -18.21
CA ILE A 298 21.10 20.00 -17.04
C ILE A 298 21.90 18.78 -16.57
N ILE A 299 21.92 18.56 -15.25
CA ILE A 299 22.45 17.36 -14.62
C ILE A 299 21.41 16.82 -13.64
N GLY A 300 20.84 15.64 -13.93
CA GLY A 300 20.04 14.86 -12.99
C GLY A 300 20.52 13.42 -12.95
N LYS A 301 19.81 12.52 -13.63
CA LYS A 301 20.00 11.06 -13.59
C LYS A 301 21.33 10.54 -14.14
N LYS A 302 22.11 11.37 -14.84
CA LYS A 302 23.52 11.05 -15.14
C LYS A 302 24.38 10.90 -13.88
N LYS A 303 23.98 11.53 -12.77
CA LYS A 303 24.66 11.46 -11.48
C LYS A 303 23.80 10.92 -10.36
N LEU A 304 22.48 10.99 -10.49
CA LEU A 304 21.54 10.57 -9.47
C LEU A 304 20.91 9.22 -9.83
N PRO A 305 20.63 8.34 -8.85
CA PRO A 305 20.03 7.05 -9.14
C PRO A 305 18.60 7.19 -9.68
N VAL A 306 18.19 6.24 -10.53
CA VAL A 306 16.81 6.13 -11.05
C VAL A 306 15.95 5.18 -10.23
N ILE A 307 16.53 4.58 -9.19
CA ILE A 307 15.90 3.65 -8.27
C ILE A 307 16.08 4.16 -6.85
N GLY A 308 15.19 3.74 -5.98
CA GLY A 308 15.25 4.06 -4.57
C GLY A 308 14.74 5.46 -4.24
N GLU A 309 14.60 5.65 -2.94
CA GLU A 309 14.29 6.93 -2.34
C GLU A 309 15.53 7.82 -2.26
N TYR A 310 15.37 9.12 -2.42
CA TYR A 310 16.42 10.08 -2.18
C TYR A 310 16.49 10.45 -0.71
N SER A 311 17.69 10.83 -0.28
CA SER A 311 17.93 11.48 0.99
C SER A 311 18.96 12.58 0.79
N PRO A 312 19.09 13.53 1.73
CA PRO A 312 20.17 14.52 1.70
C PRO A 312 21.54 13.86 1.53
N GLU A 313 21.77 12.68 2.13
CA GLU A 313 23.01 11.93 1.99
C GLU A 313 23.25 11.43 0.57
N VAL A 314 22.22 10.85 -0.07
CA VAL A 314 22.32 10.37 -1.46
C VAL A 314 22.62 11.55 -2.39
N LEU A 315 21.94 12.69 -2.21
CA LEU A 315 22.14 13.88 -3.03
C LEU A 315 23.54 14.47 -2.84
N ALA A 316 23.98 14.68 -1.60
CA ALA A 316 25.29 15.25 -1.33
C ALA A 316 26.43 14.34 -1.83
N GLN A 317 26.36 13.02 -1.65
CA GLN A 317 27.39 12.09 -2.16
C GLN A 317 27.55 12.14 -3.69
N ASN A 318 26.46 12.35 -4.43
CA ASN A 318 26.45 12.29 -5.89
C ASN A 318 26.66 13.65 -6.56
N LEU A 319 26.22 14.74 -5.91
CA LEU A 319 26.23 16.08 -6.49
C LEU A 319 27.27 17.01 -5.86
N GLN A 320 27.60 16.84 -4.58
CA GLN A 320 28.66 17.57 -3.89
C GLN A 320 29.90 16.68 -3.76
N LYS A 321 31.08 17.24 -3.99
CA LYS A 321 32.34 16.50 -3.80
C LYS A 321 32.77 16.44 -2.33
N GLU A 322 32.01 17.05 -1.43
CA GLU A 322 32.33 17.12 -0.01
C GLU A 322 31.89 15.86 0.73
N LYS A 323 32.78 15.36 1.59
CA LYS A 323 32.48 14.25 2.49
C LYS A 323 31.51 14.77 3.54
N LEU A 324 30.24 14.39 3.45
CA LEU A 324 29.31 14.47 4.58
C LEU A 324 29.99 13.97 5.86
N PRO A 325 29.66 14.52 7.04
CA PRO A 325 30.09 13.92 8.30
C PRO A 325 29.74 12.43 8.26
N LYS A 326 30.74 11.56 8.41
CA LYS A 326 30.48 10.12 8.41
C LYS A 326 29.44 9.85 9.49
N ALA A 327 28.29 9.31 9.09
CA ALA A 327 27.30 8.79 10.03
C ALA A 327 28.05 7.97 11.09
N ILE A 328 27.82 8.29 12.37
CA ILE A 328 28.41 7.54 13.47
C ILE A 328 27.84 6.13 13.35
N LYS A 329 28.60 5.22 12.72
CA LYS A 329 28.23 3.82 12.69
C LYS A 329 28.16 3.36 14.14
N ALA A 330 26.98 2.92 14.57
CA ALA A 330 26.80 2.31 15.87
C ALA A 330 27.91 1.26 16.06
N LYS A 331 28.68 1.35 17.15
CA LYS A 331 29.70 0.35 17.47
C LYS A 331 28.99 -0.96 17.79
N GLY A 332 28.97 -1.89 16.85
CA GLY A 332 28.38 -3.21 17.01
C GLY A 332 28.00 -3.85 15.68
N LYS A 333 27.94 -5.18 15.66
CA LYS A 333 27.35 -5.94 14.56
C LYS A 333 25.85 -5.73 14.64
N VAL A 334 25.30 -4.77 13.88
CA VAL A 334 23.84 -4.62 13.76
C VAL A 334 23.31 -5.92 13.17
N LEU A 335 22.55 -6.68 13.97
CA LEU A 335 21.94 -7.90 13.50
C LEU A 335 20.86 -7.53 12.47
N PRO A 336 20.86 -8.16 11.28
CA PRO A 336 19.78 -7.96 10.32
C PRO A 336 18.45 -8.34 10.98
N ARG A 337 17.45 -7.47 10.85
CA ARG A 337 16.07 -7.73 11.30
C ARG A 337 15.21 -7.97 10.06
N PRO A 338 15.26 -9.17 9.46
CA PRO A 338 14.41 -9.46 8.31
C PRO A 338 12.94 -9.36 8.74
N PRO A 339 12.03 -9.02 7.82
CA PRO A 339 10.60 -9.16 8.06
C PRO A 339 10.28 -10.60 8.48
N MET A 340 9.63 -10.79 9.63
CA MET A 340 9.27 -12.10 10.16
C MET A 340 7.83 -12.10 10.66
N LEU A 341 7.15 -13.24 10.61
CA LEU A 341 5.87 -13.42 11.29
C LEU A 341 6.01 -13.05 12.78
N CYS A 342 4.96 -12.49 13.39
CA CYS A 342 4.93 -12.20 14.83
C CYS A 342 5.11 -13.48 15.65
N ALA A 343 5.63 -13.38 16.87
CA ALA A 343 5.60 -14.50 17.81
C ALA A 343 4.16 -14.93 18.06
N GLY A 344 3.90 -16.23 17.97
CA GLY A 344 2.56 -16.81 18.03
C GLY A 344 1.64 -16.48 16.86
N CYS A 345 2.12 -15.87 15.77
CA CYS A 345 1.28 -15.67 14.59
C CYS A 345 0.66 -17.02 14.12
N PRO A 346 -0.65 -17.07 13.88
CA PRO A 346 -1.34 -18.30 13.49
C PRO A 346 -0.79 -18.91 12.19
N HIS A 347 -0.28 -18.10 11.27
CA HIS A 347 0.26 -18.57 10.01
C HIS A 347 1.54 -19.43 10.16
N ARG A 348 2.25 -19.35 11.30
CA ARG A 348 3.48 -20.15 11.52
C ARG A 348 3.21 -21.66 11.43
N GLY A 349 2.11 -22.12 12.04
CA GLY A 349 1.72 -23.53 12.02
C GLY A 349 1.46 -24.01 10.59
N VAL A 350 0.77 -23.20 9.79
CA VAL A 350 0.44 -23.53 8.40
C VAL A 350 1.70 -23.62 7.54
N PHE A 351 2.60 -22.63 7.58
CA PHE A 351 3.85 -22.69 6.79
C PHE A 351 4.77 -23.81 7.23
N GLN A 352 4.78 -24.13 8.52
CA GLN A 352 5.52 -25.28 9.02
C GLN A 352 4.92 -26.61 8.52
N ALA A 353 3.59 -26.69 8.38
CA ALA A 353 2.93 -27.84 7.75
C ALA A 353 3.27 -27.94 6.27
N PHE A 354 3.18 -26.85 5.48
CA PHE A 354 3.56 -26.85 4.06
C PHE A 354 4.99 -27.29 3.83
N LYS A 355 5.93 -26.80 4.65
CA LYS A 355 7.34 -27.20 4.56
C LYS A 355 7.54 -28.69 4.82
N LYS A 356 6.89 -29.24 5.86
CA LYS A 356 6.97 -30.66 6.20
C LYS A 356 6.33 -31.55 5.13
N GLU A 357 5.25 -31.09 4.52
CA GLU A 357 4.47 -31.83 3.54
C GLU A 357 4.89 -31.58 2.08
N ARG A 358 5.87 -30.68 1.86
CA ARG A 358 6.49 -30.33 0.57
C ARG A 358 5.50 -29.81 -0.47
N PHE A 359 4.71 -28.80 -0.10
CA PHE A 359 3.80 -28.13 -1.04
C PHE A 359 4.52 -27.11 -1.93
N TYR A 360 4.11 -27.01 -3.19
CA TYR A 360 4.28 -25.86 -4.07
C TYR A 360 3.27 -24.78 -3.70
N VAL A 361 3.73 -23.79 -2.95
CA VAL A 361 2.87 -22.74 -2.38
C VAL A 361 2.97 -21.48 -3.23
N HIS A 362 1.84 -21.09 -3.83
CA HIS A 362 1.67 -19.81 -4.52
C HIS A 362 0.97 -18.83 -3.59
N GLY A 363 1.71 -17.86 -3.05
CA GLY A 363 1.20 -16.86 -2.12
C GLY A 363 0.66 -15.60 -2.82
N ASP A 364 -0.21 -14.90 -2.12
CA ASP A 364 -0.57 -13.50 -2.38
C ASP A 364 0.27 -12.52 -1.53
N ILE A 365 0.03 -11.22 -1.72
CA ILE A 365 0.63 -10.17 -0.88
C ILE A 365 -0.14 -10.06 0.45
N GLY A 366 0.57 -10.22 1.57
CA GLY A 366 0.05 -10.06 2.94
C GLY A 366 1.02 -10.57 4.00
N CYS A 367 0.61 -10.68 5.27
CA CYS A 367 1.48 -11.21 6.35
C CYS A 367 2.06 -12.59 6.01
N TYR A 368 1.30 -13.37 5.25
CA TYR A 368 1.66 -14.70 4.81
C TYR A 368 2.79 -14.71 3.75
N THR A 369 3.04 -13.61 3.02
CA THR A 369 4.25 -13.43 2.18
C THR A 369 5.55 -13.67 2.96
N LEU A 370 5.55 -13.42 4.27
CA LEU A 370 6.68 -13.67 5.15
C LEU A 370 7.02 -15.17 5.29
N GLY A 371 6.11 -16.06 4.89
CA GLY A 371 6.35 -17.50 4.74
C GLY A 371 7.35 -17.86 3.64
N ALA A 372 7.57 -16.96 2.67
CA ALA A 372 8.64 -17.08 1.66
C ALA A 372 10.04 -16.94 2.27
N MET A 373 10.15 -16.18 3.36
CA MET A 373 11.43 -15.84 3.97
C MET A 373 11.93 -16.92 4.94
N PRO A 374 13.24 -16.95 5.25
CA PRO A 374 13.73 -17.70 6.39
C PRO A 374 12.95 -17.31 7.65
N PRO A 375 12.56 -18.30 8.47
CA PRO A 375 13.05 -19.67 8.45
C PRO A 375 12.12 -20.68 7.73
N PHE A 376 10.97 -20.24 7.24
CA PHE A 376 9.98 -21.12 6.62
C PHE A 376 10.42 -21.53 5.22
N ASN A 377 10.71 -20.58 4.33
CA ASN A 377 11.01 -20.84 2.91
C ASN A 377 9.94 -21.76 2.28
N ALA A 378 8.66 -21.48 2.57
CA ALA A 378 7.55 -22.32 2.19
C ALA A 378 6.83 -21.80 0.93
N GLU A 379 6.78 -20.47 0.74
CA GLU A 379 6.19 -19.86 -0.46
C GLU A 379 7.18 -19.81 -1.63
N HIS A 380 6.71 -20.18 -2.82
CA HIS A 380 7.51 -20.31 -4.04
C HIS A 380 7.29 -19.14 -5.01
N THR A 381 6.09 -18.58 -5.04
CA THR A 381 5.75 -17.42 -5.87
C THR A 381 4.85 -16.47 -5.11
N VAL A 382 5.09 -15.17 -5.27
CA VAL A 382 4.18 -14.11 -4.81
C VAL A 382 4.19 -13.03 -5.89
N LEU A 383 3.01 -12.60 -6.36
CA LEU A 383 2.90 -11.65 -7.47
C LEU A 383 2.18 -10.36 -7.06
N CYS A 384 0.86 -10.39 -7.00
CA CYS A 384 0.01 -9.28 -6.57
C CYS A 384 -1.16 -9.82 -5.75
N MET A 385 -1.99 -8.95 -5.15
CA MET A 385 -3.15 -9.39 -4.36
C MET A 385 -4.22 -10.05 -5.24
N GLY A 386 -4.67 -11.25 -4.87
CA GLY A 386 -5.71 -12.02 -5.57
C GLY A 386 -5.18 -12.93 -6.69
N ALA A 387 -3.85 -12.95 -6.92
CA ALA A 387 -3.23 -13.77 -7.96
C ALA A 387 -2.99 -15.22 -7.52
N SER A 388 -2.87 -15.50 -6.22
CA SER A 388 -2.46 -16.81 -5.70
C SER A 388 -3.28 -17.97 -6.26
N ILE A 389 -4.61 -17.87 -6.26
CA ILE A 389 -5.52 -18.93 -6.74
C ILE A 389 -5.37 -19.14 -8.24
N GLY A 390 -5.28 -18.07 -9.04
CA GLY A 390 -5.05 -18.16 -10.48
C GLY A 390 -3.69 -18.78 -10.82
N MET A 391 -2.63 -18.35 -10.13
CA MET A 391 -1.28 -18.91 -10.28
C MET A 391 -1.24 -20.38 -9.91
N ALA A 392 -1.78 -20.76 -8.74
CA ALA A 392 -1.82 -22.15 -8.30
C ALA A 392 -2.68 -23.01 -9.22
N SER A 393 -3.79 -22.48 -9.75
CA SER A 393 -4.63 -23.18 -10.71
C SER A 393 -3.86 -23.47 -12.00
N GLY A 394 -3.21 -22.45 -12.57
CA GLY A 394 -2.35 -22.61 -13.75
C GLY A 394 -1.21 -23.59 -13.51
N PHE A 395 -0.57 -23.55 -12.34
CA PHE A 395 0.49 -24.48 -11.96
C PHE A 395 -0.02 -25.91 -11.76
N THR A 396 -1.20 -26.09 -11.14
CA THR A 396 -1.86 -27.39 -10.97
C THR A 396 -2.15 -28.06 -12.31
N LEU A 397 -2.47 -27.28 -13.35
CA LEU A 397 -2.73 -27.79 -14.69
C LEU A 397 -1.48 -28.28 -15.42
N THR A 398 -0.28 -27.88 -14.98
CA THR A 398 0.99 -28.16 -15.69
C THR A 398 1.88 -29.18 -15.00
N VAL A 399 1.76 -29.35 -13.68
CA VAL A 399 2.55 -30.35 -12.94
C VAL A 399 2.10 -31.80 -13.19
N PRO A 400 2.98 -32.80 -12.99
CA PRO A 400 2.61 -34.22 -13.00
C PRO A 400 1.45 -34.54 -12.05
N GLU A 401 0.65 -35.56 -12.37
CA GLU A 401 -0.58 -35.90 -11.64
C GLU A 401 -0.31 -36.19 -10.14
N GLU A 402 0.80 -36.85 -9.85
CA GLU A 402 1.29 -37.15 -8.50
C GLU A 402 1.65 -35.88 -7.70
N GLU A 403 2.05 -34.81 -8.37
CA GLU A 403 2.46 -33.54 -7.77
C GLU A 403 1.32 -32.55 -7.61
N LYS A 404 0.20 -32.71 -8.33
CA LYS A 404 -1.00 -31.85 -8.17
C LYS A 404 -1.48 -31.79 -6.72
N SER A 405 -1.29 -32.88 -5.97
CA SER A 405 -1.59 -32.98 -4.53
C SER A 405 -0.80 -32.07 -3.63
N LYS A 406 0.27 -31.49 -4.16
CA LYS A 406 1.19 -30.62 -3.47
C LYS A 406 1.08 -29.18 -3.93
N VAL A 407 0.20 -28.83 -4.87
CA VAL A 407 0.02 -27.44 -5.30
C VAL A 407 -1.03 -26.76 -4.43
N CYS A 408 -0.69 -25.62 -3.84
CA CYS A 408 -1.67 -24.81 -3.14
C CYS A 408 -1.52 -23.30 -3.40
N ALA A 409 -2.65 -22.61 -3.36
CA ALA A 409 -2.73 -21.17 -3.21
C ALA A 409 -2.81 -20.80 -1.72
N VAL A 410 -2.09 -19.77 -1.30
CA VAL A 410 -2.19 -19.18 0.03
C VAL A 410 -2.66 -17.74 -0.10
N ILE A 411 -3.80 -17.46 0.51
CA ILE A 411 -4.49 -16.18 0.42
C ILE A 411 -5.02 -15.78 1.80
N GLY A 412 -4.92 -14.51 2.18
CA GLY A 412 -5.56 -14.01 3.40
C GLY A 412 -7.07 -13.85 3.23
N ASP A 413 -7.82 -13.83 4.31
CA ASP A 413 -9.25 -13.45 4.35
C ASP A 413 -9.57 -12.15 3.59
N SER A 414 -8.88 -11.06 3.89
CA SER A 414 -9.05 -9.77 3.23
C SER A 414 -8.74 -9.87 1.73
N THR A 415 -7.66 -10.58 1.37
CA THR A 415 -7.23 -10.74 -0.03
C THR A 415 -8.16 -11.67 -0.81
N PHE A 416 -8.75 -12.67 -0.15
CA PHE A 416 -9.73 -13.57 -0.72
C PHE A 416 -10.97 -12.79 -1.15
N ILE A 417 -11.46 -11.89 -0.30
CA ILE A 417 -12.58 -11.01 -0.62
C ILE A 417 -12.19 -9.98 -1.71
N HIS A 418 -10.97 -9.44 -1.67
CA HIS A 418 -10.47 -8.47 -2.66
C HIS A 418 -10.43 -9.00 -4.09
N GLY A 419 -9.89 -10.20 -4.30
CA GLY A 419 -9.70 -10.76 -5.65
C GLY A 419 -9.60 -12.27 -5.73
N GLY A 420 -9.69 -12.98 -4.60
CA GLY A 420 -9.68 -14.44 -4.58
C GLY A 420 -11.00 -15.08 -5.02
N ILE A 421 -12.15 -14.47 -4.71
CA ILE A 421 -13.48 -15.03 -5.04
C ILE A 421 -13.63 -15.28 -6.55
N PRO A 422 -13.34 -14.33 -7.46
CA PRO A 422 -13.42 -14.58 -8.90
C PRO A 422 -12.53 -15.74 -9.36
N SER A 423 -11.30 -15.81 -8.84
CA SER A 423 -10.36 -16.90 -9.16
C SER A 423 -10.84 -18.26 -8.63
N LEU A 424 -11.52 -18.30 -7.48
CA LEU A 424 -12.12 -19.52 -6.95
C LEU A 424 -13.32 -19.98 -7.80
N ILE A 425 -14.16 -19.05 -8.26
CA ILE A 425 -15.26 -19.35 -9.19
C ILE A 425 -14.71 -19.98 -10.48
N ASP A 426 -13.62 -19.43 -11.03
CA ASP A 426 -12.97 -19.99 -12.22
C ASP A 426 -12.46 -21.42 -11.96
N ALA A 427 -11.79 -21.65 -10.83
CA ALA A 427 -11.31 -22.98 -10.45
C ALA A 427 -12.47 -23.99 -10.31
N VAL A 428 -13.61 -23.59 -9.74
CA VAL A 428 -14.81 -24.44 -9.65
C VAL A 428 -15.38 -24.74 -11.02
N TYR A 429 -15.60 -23.70 -11.83
CA TYR A 429 -16.17 -23.81 -13.18
C TYR A 429 -15.35 -24.77 -14.06
N ASN A 430 -14.03 -24.63 -14.01
CA ASN A 430 -13.09 -25.44 -14.79
C ASN A 430 -12.70 -26.75 -14.09
N LYS A 431 -13.26 -27.06 -12.92
CA LYS A 431 -12.97 -28.26 -12.11
C LYS A 431 -11.47 -28.45 -11.85
N ILE A 432 -10.73 -27.36 -11.64
CA ILE A 432 -9.29 -27.42 -11.40
C ILE A 432 -9.07 -27.95 -9.97
N PRO A 433 -8.32 -29.05 -9.79
CA PRO A 433 -8.13 -29.68 -8.47
C PRO A 433 -7.06 -28.96 -7.62
N VAL A 434 -7.15 -27.63 -7.57
CA VAL A 434 -6.26 -26.77 -6.81
C VAL A 434 -6.66 -26.75 -5.33
N THR A 435 -5.68 -26.78 -4.44
CA THR A 435 -5.92 -26.54 -3.01
C THR A 435 -5.81 -25.05 -2.73
N VAL A 436 -6.84 -24.46 -2.14
CA VAL A 436 -6.83 -23.06 -1.69
C VAL A 436 -6.78 -23.04 -0.16
N VAL A 437 -5.77 -22.38 0.41
CA VAL A 437 -5.65 -22.20 1.85
C VAL A 437 -5.90 -20.74 2.17
N ILE A 438 -7.06 -20.48 2.77
CA ILE A 438 -7.47 -19.17 3.25
C ILE A 438 -6.98 -19.01 4.68
N LEU A 439 -6.14 -18.01 4.90
CA LEU A 439 -5.59 -17.66 6.20
C LEU A 439 -6.44 -16.53 6.80
N ASP A 440 -7.45 -16.89 7.58
CA ASP A 440 -8.33 -15.95 8.26
C ASP A 440 -7.73 -15.59 9.63
N ASN A 441 -7.22 -14.36 9.72
CA ASN A 441 -6.79 -13.77 10.97
C ASN A 441 -7.69 -12.62 11.44
N SER A 442 -8.83 -12.46 10.77
CA SER A 442 -9.88 -11.47 11.02
C SER A 442 -9.38 -10.03 10.99
N THR A 443 -8.39 -9.72 10.13
CA THR A 443 -7.86 -8.37 9.97
C THR A 443 -6.98 -8.20 8.73
N THR A 444 -6.93 -7.00 8.16
CA THR A 444 -5.88 -6.65 7.19
C THR A 444 -4.57 -6.34 7.92
N GLY A 445 -3.79 -7.39 8.22
CA GLY A 445 -2.72 -7.35 9.22
C GLY A 445 -1.52 -6.44 8.90
N MET A 446 -0.95 -6.53 7.69
CA MET A 446 0.34 -5.88 7.35
C MET A 446 0.26 -4.35 7.29
N THR A 447 -0.93 -3.80 7.04
CA THR A 447 -1.16 -2.37 6.82
C THR A 447 -1.62 -1.62 8.07
N GLY A 448 -1.78 -2.30 9.21
CA GLY A 448 -2.21 -1.67 10.47
C GLY A 448 -3.50 -2.22 11.09
N GLN A 449 -3.83 -3.48 10.84
CA GLN A 449 -4.97 -4.19 11.44
C GLN A 449 -6.34 -3.60 11.08
N GLN A 450 -6.54 -3.19 9.83
CA GLN A 450 -7.79 -2.61 9.37
C GLN A 450 -8.95 -3.62 9.35
N ASN A 451 -10.16 -3.10 9.59
CA ASN A 451 -11.40 -3.80 9.32
C ASN A 451 -11.62 -3.97 7.80
N HIS A 452 -12.25 -5.07 7.42
CA HIS A 452 -12.65 -5.40 6.04
C HIS A 452 -13.99 -6.16 6.09
N PRO A 453 -14.63 -6.48 4.95
CA PRO A 453 -15.93 -7.16 4.96
C PRO A 453 -15.97 -8.51 5.70
N GLY A 454 -14.82 -9.13 5.94
CA GLY A 454 -14.67 -10.35 6.73
C GLY A 454 -14.63 -10.13 8.25
N THR A 455 -14.51 -8.89 8.73
CA THR A 455 -14.50 -8.58 10.18
C THR A 455 -15.88 -8.24 10.74
N GLY A 456 -16.82 -7.84 9.89
CA GLY A 456 -18.15 -7.40 10.31
C GLY A 456 -18.17 -6.02 10.98
N LYS A 457 -17.17 -5.17 10.69
CA LYS A 457 -17.11 -3.78 11.19
C LYS A 457 -16.84 -2.79 10.06
N THR A 458 -17.47 -1.63 10.11
CA THR A 458 -17.20 -0.52 9.18
C THR A 458 -15.96 0.27 9.60
N ILE A 459 -15.51 1.23 8.79
CA ILE A 459 -14.41 2.16 9.16
C ILE A 459 -14.75 3.02 10.38
N ARG A 460 -16.04 3.16 10.72
CA ARG A 460 -16.53 3.87 11.92
C ARG A 460 -16.65 2.97 13.15
N GLU A 461 -16.15 1.73 13.07
CA GLU A 461 -16.28 0.69 14.11
C GLU A 461 -17.74 0.28 14.41
N GLU A 462 -18.67 0.59 13.50
CA GLU A 462 -20.06 0.13 13.61
C GLU A 462 -20.15 -1.35 13.22
N GLU A 463 -20.91 -2.13 13.99
CA GLU A 463 -21.21 -3.52 13.64
C GLU A 463 -21.98 -3.56 12.31
N THR A 464 -21.57 -4.47 11.44
CA THR A 464 -22.18 -4.71 10.13
C THR A 464 -22.13 -6.19 9.79
N HIS A 465 -22.62 -6.57 8.61
CA HIS A 465 -22.64 -7.95 8.17
C HIS A 465 -21.21 -8.49 7.99
N LYS A 466 -20.86 -9.52 8.77
CA LYS A 466 -19.63 -10.29 8.61
C LYS A 466 -19.81 -11.32 7.51
N ILE A 467 -19.00 -11.24 6.45
CA ILE A 467 -18.98 -12.27 5.41
C ILE A 467 -18.43 -13.58 5.99
N ASP A 468 -19.24 -14.64 5.97
CA ASP A 468 -18.79 -15.98 6.30
C ASP A 468 -18.08 -16.62 5.10
N ILE A 469 -16.74 -16.70 5.18
CA ILE A 469 -15.88 -17.22 4.12
C ILE A 469 -16.25 -18.65 3.73
N GLU A 470 -16.60 -19.49 4.72
CA GLU A 470 -16.99 -20.88 4.47
C GLU A 470 -18.25 -20.96 3.60
N THR A 471 -19.27 -20.18 3.94
CA THR A 471 -20.51 -20.06 3.18
C THR A 471 -20.23 -19.53 1.77
N VAL A 472 -19.37 -18.53 1.61
CA VAL A 472 -18.97 -18.03 0.29
C VAL A 472 -18.32 -19.15 -0.54
N CYS A 473 -17.35 -19.87 0.01
CA CYS A 473 -16.69 -20.99 -0.69
C CYS A 473 -17.69 -22.07 -1.12
N ARG A 474 -18.65 -22.42 -0.25
CA ARG A 474 -19.70 -23.39 -0.58
C ARG A 474 -20.66 -22.85 -1.64
N ALA A 475 -21.05 -21.59 -1.54
CA ALA A 475 -21.97 -20.93 -2.47
C ALA A 475 -21.42 -20.83 -3.90
N VAL A 476 -20.10 -20.60 -4.04
CA VAL A 476 -19.45 -20.62 -5.36
C VAL A 476 -19.22 -22.03 -5.92
N GLY A 477 -19.59 -23.08 -5.18
CA GLY A 477 -19.62 -24.47 -5.64
C GLY A 477 -18.46 -25.35 -5.16
N VAL A 478 -17.67 -24.91 -4.17
CA VAL A 478 -16.63 -25.77 -3.58
C VAL A 478 -17.27 -26.86 -2.71
N LYS A 479 -17.01 -28.13 -3.06
CA LYS A 479 -17.53 -29.30 -2.34
C LYS A 479 -16.73 -29.64 -1.08
N LYS A 480 -15.40 -29.46 -1.12
CA LYS A 480 -14.50 -29.77 -0.01
C LYS A 480 -14.03 -28.49 0.66
N VAL A 481 -14.65 -28.16 1.79
CA VAL A 481 -14.23 -27.04 2.65
C VAL A 481 -13.95 -27.60 4.05
N VAL A 482 -12.74 -27.36 4.56
CA VAL A 482 -12.30 -27.76 5.90
C VAL A 482 -11.91 -26.50 6.66
N LYS A 483 -12.38 -26.35 7.90
CA LYS A 483 -12.01 -25.24 8.78
C LYS A 483 -11.17 -25.79 9.93
N VAL A 484 -10.05 -25.13 10.25
CA VAL A 484 -9.14 -25.55 11.31
C VAL A 484 -8.61 -24.36 12.08
N ASP A 485 -8.32 -24.60 13.35
CA ASP A 485 -7.61 -23.67 14.20
C ASP A 485 -6.09 -23.93 14.08
N PRO A 486 -5.30 -22.98 13.53
CA PRO A 486 -3.88 -23.17 13.28
C PRO A 486 -3.01 -23.34 14.54
N TYR A 487 -3.53 -23.05 15.74
CA TYR A 487 -2.79 -23.38 16.96
C TYR A 487 -2.85 -24.87 17.27
N ASP A 488 -3.83 -25.63 16.79
CA ASP A 488 -3.77 -27.09 16.77
C ASP A 488 -2.92 -27.52 15.56
N PHE A 489 -1.62 -27.65 15.78
CA PHE A 489 -0.66 -27.96 14.73
C PHE A 489 -0.89 -29.36 14.15
N LYS A 490 -1.37 -30.31 14.96
CA LYS A 490 -1.67 -31.67 14.50
C LYS A 490 -2.87 -31.65 13.55
N ALA A 491 -3.99 -31.06 13.97
CA ALA A 491 -5.18 -30.93 13.14
C ALA A 491 -4.88 -30.12 11.87
N THR A 492 -4.09 -29.04 11.97
CA THR A 492 -3.67 -28.23 10.82
C THR A 492 -2.93 -29.07 9.78
N ARG A 493 -1.99 -29.91 10.23
CA ARG A 493 -1.22 -30.78 9.34
C ARG A 493 -2.09 -31.85 8.68
N GLU A 494 -3.06 -32.40 9.40
CA GLU A 494 -4.03 -33.36 8.87
C GLU A 494 -4.95 -32.71 7.85
N ALA A 495 -5.47 -31.51 8.15
CA ALA A 495 -6.33 -30.75 7.27
C ALA A 495 -5.63 -30.36 5.96
N VAL A 496 -4.37 -29.90 6.00
CA VAL A 496 -3.58 -29.60 4.80
C VAL A 496 -3.42 -30.82 3.90
N LYS A 497 -3.19 -32.01 4.47
CA LYS A 497 -3.12 -33.26 3.69
C LYS A 497 -4.47 -33.63 3.10
N GLU A 498 -5.53 -33.49 3.88
CA GLU A 498 -6.89 -33.82 3.49
C GLU A 498 -7.36 -32.98 2.30
N VAL A 499 -7.22 -31.64 2.37
CA VAL A 499 -7.59 -30.77 1.26
C VAL A 499 -6.65 -30.97 0.07
N GLY A 500 -5.35 -31.18 0.34
CA GLY A 500 -4.34 -31.47 -0.66
C GLY A 500 -4.65 -32.72 -1.47
N ALA A 501 -5.19 -33.77 -0.83
CA ALA A 501 -5.52 -35.04 -1.47
C ALA A 501 -6.82 -35.02 -2.30
N TYR A 502 -7.67 -34.01 -2.14
CA TYR A 502 -8.94 -33.90 -2.87
C TYR A 502 -8.73 -33.59 -4.35
N ARG A 503 -9.44 -34.29 -5.25
CA ARG A 503 -9.21 -34.24 -6.71
C ARG A 503 -10.45 -34.07 -7.58
N GLU A 504 -11.66 -34.05 -7.03
CA GLU A 504 -12.89 -33.89 -7.85
C GLU A 504 -13.18 -32.43 -8.26
N GLY A 505 -12.30 -31.51 -7.91
CA GLY A 505 -12.42 -30.07 -8.09
C GLY A 505 -11.57 -29.34 -7.06
N PRO A 506 -11.72 -28.01 -6.92
CA PRO A 506 -10.96 -27.26 -5.93
C PRO A 506 -11.36 -27.69 -4.51
N SER A 507 -10.40 -27.60 -3.60
CA SER A 507 -10.60 -27.76 -2.16
C SER A 507 -10.20 -26.48 -1.43
N VAL A 508 -10.89 -26.17 -0.33
CA VAL A 508 -10.55 -25.03 0.53
C VAL A 508 -10.23 -25.50 1.94
N LEU A 509 -9.11 -25.02 2.48
CA LEU A 509 -8.80 -25.02 3.90
C LEU A 509 -8.92 -23.60 4.44
N ILE A 510 -9.77 -23.38 5.42
CA ILE A 510 -9.88 -22.13 6.17
C ILE A 510 -9.12 -22.31 7.49
N SER A 511 -7.97 -21.66 7.59
CA SER A 511 -7.18 -21.59 8.83
C SER A 511 -7.61 -20.34 9.61
N GLU A 512 -8.50 -20.51 10.58
CA GLU A 512 -9.17 -19.41 11.29
C GLU A 512 -8.61 -19.22 12.69
N ARG A 513 -7.97 -18.07 12.93
CA ARG A 513 -7.54 -17.63 14.27
C ARG A 513 -7.18 -16.14 14.24
N ILE A 514 -7.77 -15.37 15.15
CA ILE A 514 -7.51 -13.94 15.28
C ILE A 514 -6.02 -13.59 15.34
N CYS A 515 -5.64 -12.47 14.73
CA CYS A 515 -4.27 -11.98 14.77
C CYS A 515 -3.81 -11.64 16.20
N VAL A 516 -2.59 -12.03 16.55
CA VAL A 516 -1.99 -11.75 17.88
C VAL A 516 -1.79 -10.26 18.20
N GLN A 517 -1.87 -9.40 17.18
CA GLN A 517 -1.76 -7.95 17.33
C GLN A 517 -3.11 -7.27 17.61
N LEU A 518 -4.23 -7.97 17.44
CA LEU A 518 -5.55 -7.42 17.73
C LEU A 518 -5.71 -7.21 19.25
N PRO A 519 -6.37 -6.12 19.68
CA PRO A 519 -6.65 -5.85 21.09
C PRO A 519 -7.26 -7.04 21.84
N GLU A 520 -8.21 -7.73 21.20
CA GLU A 520 -8.91 -8.90 21.72
C GLU A 520 -7.96 -10.04 22.08
N PHE A 521 -6.87 -10.20 21.33
CA PHE A 521 -5.83 -11.18 21.66
C PHE A 521 -4.82 -10.61 22.66
N LYS A 522 -4.33 -9.39 22.40
CA LYS A 522 -3.19 -8.79 23.12
C LYS A 522 -3.48 -8.55 24.61
N TYR A 523 -4.71 -8.19 24.94
CA TYR A 523 -5.14 -7.90 26.32
C TYR A 523 -5.75 -9.10 27.03
N ALA A 524 -5.96 -10.22 26.32
CA ALA A 524 -6.41 -11.45 26.94
C ALA A 524 -5.27 -12.12 27.72
N VAL A 525 -5.62 -12.79 28.82
CA VAL A 525 -4.68 -13.59 29.60
C VAL A 525 -4.52 -14.94 28.92
N HIS A 526 -3.32 -15.20 28.39
CA HIS A 526 -2.95 -16.47 27.77
C HIS A 526 -2.01 -17.25 28.69
N PRO A 527 -2.04 -18.59 28.64
CA PRO A 527 -1.01 -19.40 29.29
C PRO A 527 0.37 -19.10 28.70
N ILE A 528 1.42 -19.51 29.39
CA ILE A 528 2.80 -19.39 28.91
C ILE A 528 3.43 -20.77 28.77
N ALA A 529 4.31 -20.91 27.77
CA ALA A 529 5.10 -22.13 27.62
C ALA A 529 6.30 -22.08 28.58
N VAL A 530 6.49 -23.14 29.35
CA VAL A 530 7.65 -23.34 30.23
C VAL A 530 8.43 -24.57 29.78
N HIS A 531 9.72 -24.59 30.13
CA HIS A 531 10.65 -25.66 29.75
C HIS A 531 11.22 -26.34 30.99
N ASP A 532 11.13 -27.67 31.01
CA ASP A 532 11.71 -28.55 32.01
C ASP A 532 12.97 -29.20 31.44
N ALA A 533 14.13 -28.76 31.94
CA ALA A 533 15.43 -29.21 31.45
C ALA A 533 15.70 -30.69 31.76
N GLU A 534 15.10 -31.27 32.81
CA GLU A 534 15.36 -32.67 33.21
C GLU A 534 14.73 -33.66 32.22
N LYS A 535 13.64 -33.27 31.56
CA LYS A 535 12.94 -34.08 30.55
C LYS A 535 13.46 -33.85 29.13
N CYS A 536 14.33 -32.87 28.92
CA CYS A 536 14.70 -32.42 27.58
C CYS A 536 15.86 -33.23 26.99
N GLU A 537 15.59 -34.00 25.94
CA GLU A 537 16.61 -34.72 25.17
C GLU A 537 17.28 -33.88 24.07
N GLN A 538 17.07 -32.56 24.06
CA GLN A 538 17.72 -31.62 23.13
C GLN A 538 17.51 -31.96 21.64
N CYS A 539 16.36 -32.56 21.28
CA CYS A 539 16.03 -32.98 19.91
C CYS A 539 15.70 -31.83 18.94
N LEU A 540 15.56 -30.60 19.44
CA LEU A 540 15.26 -29.36 18.70
C LEU A 540 13.96 -29.36 17.88
N ALA A 541 13.03 -30.30 18.14
CA ALA A 541 11.73 -30.32 17.46
C ALA A 541 10.92 -29.02 17.68
N CYS A 542 11.00 -28.45 18.88
CA CYS A 542 10.34 -27.19 19.25
C CYS A 542 10.89 -25.97 18.50
N ASP A 543 12.18 -25.97 18.12
CA ASP A 543 12.81 -24.91 17.33
C ASP A 543 12.27 -24.88 15.89
N SER A 544 11.63 -25.95 15.43
CA SER A 544 11.09 -26.01 14.08
C SER A 544 9.96 -25.01 13.81
N ILE A 545 9.25 -24.53 14.85
CA ILE A 545 8.25 -23.44 14.72
C ILE A 545 8.88 -22.04 14.63
N LYS A 546 10.18 -21.97 14.98
CA LYS A 546 11.02 -20.78 14.89
C LYS A 546 10.40 -19.58 15.59
N CYS A 547 9.92 -19.79 16.80
CA CYS A 547 9.36 -18.72 17.62
C CYS A 547 10.47 -17.72 18.00
N PRO A 548 10.29 -16.41 17.76
CA PRO A 548 11.29 -15.40 18.17
C PRO A 548 11.55 -15.35 19.68
N TYR A 549 10.64 -15.92 20.48
CA TYR A 549 10.74 -15.97 21.94
C TYR A 549 11.18 -17.33 22.48
N LEU A 550 11.54 -18.27 21.60
CA LEU A 550 12.19 -19.53 21.95
C LEU A 550 13.60 -19.49 21.35
N ALA A 551 14.61 -19.28 22.20
CA ALA A 551 16.01 -19.37 21.83
C ALA A 551 16.55 -20.77 22.11
N ILE A 552 17.61 -21.16 21.40
CA ILE A 552 18.39 -22.36 21.72
C ILE A 552 19.73 -21.87 22.25
N ASP A 553 20.10 -22.28 23.47
CA ASP A 553 21.37 -21.91 24.07
C ASP A 553 22.55 -22.74 23.52
N GLU A 554 23.77 -22.46 23.99
CA GLU A 554 24.99 -23.17 23.56
C GLU A 554 24.95 -24.67 23.86
N SER A 555 24.19 -25.08 24.87
CA SER A 555 24.01 -26.49 25.25
C SER A 555 22.92 -27.21 24.45
N LYS A 556 22.31 -26.55 23.45
CA LYS A 556 21.14 -27.02 22.70
C LYS A 556 19.85 -27.10 23.53
N THR A 557 19.80 -26.40 24.64
CA THR A 557 18.64 -26.38 25.53
C THR A 557 17.69 -25.22 25.13
N PRO A 558 16.39 -25.49 24.94
CA PRO A 558 15.41 -24.44 24.68
C PRO A 558 15.24 -23.48 25.86
N VAL A 559 15.29 -22.17 25.58
CA VAL A 559 15.04 -21.11 26.55
C VAL A 559 13.88 -20.24 26.05
N ILE A 560 12.81 -20.16 26.84
CA ILE A 560 11.60 -19.40 26.49
C ILE A 560 11.58 -18.09 27.25
N ASN A 561 11.39 -16.98 26.53
CA ASN A 561 11.09 -15.69 27.14
C ASN A 561 9.62 -15.68 27.61
N VAL A 562 9.40 -16.00 28.88
CA VAL A 562 8.06 -16.08 29.49
C VAL A 562 7.35 -14.73 29.58
N ALA A 563 8.09 -13.63 29.65
CA ALA A 563 7.52 -12.27 29.67
C ALA A 563 6.89 -11.90 28.33
N LEU A 564 7.46 -12.40 27.23
CA LEU A 564 6.97 -12.14 25.87
C LEU A 564 6.12 -13.28 25.29
N CYS A 565 6.09 -14.45 25.94
CA CYS A 565 5.31 -15.60 25.47
C CYS A 565 3.82 -15.25 25.33
N VAL A 566 3.24 -15.65 24.19
CA VAL A 566 1.83 -15.40 23.84
C VAL A 566 0.96 -16.65 23.91
N GLY A 567 1.46 -17.74 24.48
CA GLY A 567 0.64 -18.91 24.81
C GLY A 567 0.12 -19.77 23.66
N CYS A 568 0.61 -19.59 22.43
CA CYS A 568 0.09 -20.32 21.26
C CYS A 568 0.25 -21.86 21.31
N GLY A 569 1.03 -22.42 22.23
CA GLY A 569 1.18 -23.86 22.43
C GLY A 569 1.86 -24.66 21.31
N MET A 570 2.18 -24.05 20.16
CA MET A 570 2.74 -24.78 19.01
C MET A 570 4.08 -25.46 19.32
N CYS A 571 4.94 -24.87 20.16
CA CYS A 571 6.21 -25.51 20.57
C CYS A 571 5.98 -26.71 21.48
N VAL A 572 4.97 -26.65 22.35
CA VAL A 572 4.58 -27.72 23.28
C VAL A 572 4.11 -28.95 22.51
N GLN A 573 3.26 -28.77 21.50
CA GLN A 573 2.75 -29.86 20.66
C GLN A 573 3.83 -30.60 19.86
N LEU A 574 5.00 -29.99 19.68
CA LEU A 574 6.15 -30.61 19.01
C LEU A 574 7.05 -31.40 19.97
N CYS A 575 6.87 -31.24 21.28
CA CYS A 575 7.69 -31.87 22.31
C CYS A 575 7.11 -33.24 22.71
N LYS A 576 7.66 -34.32 22.14
CA LYS A 576 7.25 -35.68 22.49
C LYS A 576 7.65 -36.12 23.91
N GLN A 577 8.66 -35.48 24.49
CA GLN A 577 9.17 -35.80 25.82
C GLN A 577 8.43 -35.06 26.94
N GLU A 578 7.43 -34.23 26.59
CA GLU A 578 6.68 -33.42 27.54
C GLU A 578 7.59 -32.49 28.40
N ALA A 579 8.77 -32.15 27.85
CA ALA A 579 9.71 -31.18 28.42
C ALA A 579 9.26 -29.73 28.23
N LEU A 580 8.20 -29.50 27.45
CA LEU A 580 7.52 -28.22 27.32
C LEU A 580 6.07 -28.41 27.74
N SER A 581 5.54 -27.48 28.53
CA SER A 581 4.14 -27.46 28.93
C SER A 581 3.58 -26.04 28.95
N LEU A 582 2.25 -25.91 28.84
CA LEU A 582 1.56 -24.65 29.07
C LEU A 582 1.18 -24.55 30.55
N VAL A 583 1.49 -23.42 31.17
CA VAL A 583 1.08 -23.10 32.54
C VAL A 583 0.33 -21.77 32.55
N GLU A 584 -0.56 -21.59 33.52
CA GLU A 584 -1.27 -20.32 33.68
C GLU A 584 -0.30 -19.18 33.99
N ARG A 585 -0.65 -17.98 33.52
CA ARG A 585 0.17 -16.79 33.72
C ARG A 585 -0.15 -16.19 35.09
N GLU A 586 0.74 -16.40 36.06
CA GLU A 586 0.60 -15.80 37.40
C GLU A 586 0.72 -14.26 37.32
N PRO A 587 -0.26 -13.47 37.83
CA PRO A 587 -0.23 -12.01 37.78
C PRO A 587 0.92 -11.35 38.56
N SER A 588 1.58 -12.08 39.47
CA SER A 588 2.53 -11.56 40.46
C SER A 588 3.99 -11.48 40.00
N LYS A 589 4.30 -11.83 38.74
CA LYS A 589 5.66 -11.81 38.16
C LYS A 589 5.75 -10.94 36.90
N VAL A 590 5.17 -9.74 36.94
CA VAL A 590 5.31 -8.70 35.89
C VAL A 590 6.32 -7.65 36.32
#